data_AF-A0A2V6BAY9-F1
#
_entry.id   AF-A0A2V6BAY9-F1
#
_cell.length_a   1.000
_cell.length_b   1.000
_cell.length_c   1.000
_cell.angle_alpha   90.00
_cell.angle_beta   90.00
_cell.angle_gamma   90.00
#
_symmetry.space_group_name_H-M   'P 1'
#
loop_
_entity.id
_entity.type
_entity.pdbx_description
1 polymer ?
#
loop_
_entity_poly.entity_id
_entity_poly.type
_entity_poly.pdbx_seq_one_letter_code
_entity_poly.pdbx_strand_id
1 'polypeptide(L)'
;MKYKVSIYFLVLVTGMYANAQPKPSATLIIVNAAVYTVDKQHPRAEAVAVIGDRIVAVGSSAEINSWRGPQTKVIDAAGKLVLPGFNDAHVHFIAGGAQLDQINLNDAANSQEFAKRIAAQVSKTPKGEWILGGRWDETKWPNPQLPTKELVDPVTRATPIFVERYDGHEALANSAAMKFAGVDAKTADVPGGVIMRDASGNPTGIFKDAAQELIYKVIPPMSHEQRLRAARRALEHAASLGVTSVQHMNPEFADVAAYSELAERGDLTTRIYAVPMETNWQDQAKVGIRHAWGSSYLRLGAVKGYADGSLGSRTAYMFEPFA
;
A
#
# COMPACT_ATOMS: atom_id res chain seq x y z
N MET A 1 73.14 -54.01 -36.72
CA MET A 1 71.78 -53.53 -36.33
C MET A 1 71.60 -53.83 -34.84
N LYS A 2 71.29 -52.81 -34.02
CA LYS A 2 69.96 -52.54 -33.40
C LYS A 2 69.63 -53.48 -32.22
N TYR A 3 69.31 -53.04 -30.99
CA TYR A 3 69.29 -51.71 -30.33
C TYR A 3 69.54 -51.91 -28.82
N LYS A 4 70.03 -50.89 -28.11
CA LYS A 4 69.88 -50.80 -26.64
C LYS A 4 68.63 -49.95 -26.32
N VAL A 5 67.78 -50.42 -25.40
CA VAL A 5 66.61 -49.68 -24.91
C VAL A 5 66.92 -49.17 -23.51
N SER A 6 66.97 -47.85 -23.34
CA SER A 6 67.03 -47.20 -22.02
C SER A 6 65.63 -46.79 -21.61
N ILE A 7 65.17 -47.27 -20.45
CA ILE A 7 63.90 -46.87 -19.86
C ILE A 7 64.15 -45.64 -18.99
N TYR A 8 63.54 -44.51 -19.35
CA TYR A 8 63.50 -43.31 -18.52
C TYR A 8 62.22 -43.32 -17.69
N PHE A 9 62.34 -43.26 -16.36
CA PHE A 9 61.21 -43.03 -15.47
C PHE A 9 60.86 -41.54 -15.46
N LEU A 10 59.71 -41.18 -16.04
CA LEU A 10 59.15 -39.83 -15.97
C LEU A 10 58.31 -39.70 -14.70
N VAL A 11 58.80 -38.95 -13.71
CA VAL A 11 58.03 -38.62 -12.51
C VAL A 11 57.04 -37.50 -12.84
N LEU A 12 55.79 -37.87 -13.10
CA LEU A 12 54.68 -36.94 -13.27
C LEU A 12 54.20 -36.44 -11.90
N VAL A 13 54.64 -35.24 -11.52
CA VAL A 13 54.10 -34.53 -10.35
C VAL A 13 52.76 -33.89 -10.75
N THR A 14 51.67 -34.62 -10.56
CA THR A 14 50.30 -34.10 -10.71
C THR A 14 49.95 -33.20 -9.53
N GLY A 15 50.32 -31.92 -9.61
CA GLY A 15 49.87 -30.90 -8.67
C GLY A 15 48.36 -30.78 -8.68
N MET A 16 47.70 -31.22 -7.60
CA MET A 16 46.28 -30.98 -7.36
C MET A 16 46.07 -29.49 -7.07
N TYR A 17 45.88 -28.70 -8.13
CA TYR A 17 45.32 -27.36 -8.01
C TYR A 17 43.86 -27.48 -7.57
N ALA A 18 43.65 -27.41 -6.25
CA ALA A 18 42.34 -27.16 -5.69
C ALA A 18 41.87 -25.78 -6.16
N ASN A 19 41.08 -25.74 -7.22
CA ASN A 19 40.41 -24.53 -7.71
C ASN A 19 39.35 -24.12 -6.68
N ALA A 20 39.80 -23.46 -5.61
CA ALA A 20 38.94 -22.75 -4.68
C ALA A 20 38.22 -21.66 -5.48
N GLN A 21 36.95 -21.93 -5.82
CA GLN A 21 36.08 -20.95 -6.44
C GLN A 21 36.12 -19.67 -5.60
N PRO A 22 36.49 -18.52 -6.17
CA PRO A 22 36.63 -17.29 -5.39
C PRO A 22 35.29 -16.95 -4.75
N LYS A 23 35.29 -16.80 -3.42
CA LYS A 23 34.10 -16.44 -2.64
C LYS A 23 33.47 -15.18 -3.24
N PRO A 24 32.16 -15.20 -3.58
CA PRO A 24 31.52 -14.05 -4.21
C PRO A 24 31.54 -12.85 -3.26
N SER A 25 31.87 -11.67 -3.79
CA SER A 25 31.86 -10.42 -3.03
C SER A 25 30.44 -9.92 -2.79
N ALA A 26 30.22 -9.26 -1.66
CA ALA A 26 28.99 -8.57 -1.34
C ALA A 26 28.73 -7.41 -2.31
N THR A 27 27.48 -7.17 -2.69
CA THR A 27 27.07 -5.94 -3.41
C THR A 27 26.95 -4.76 -2.45
N LEU A 28 26.52 -5.03 -1.20
CA LEU A 28 26.41 -4.05 -0.12
C LEU A 28 26.97 -4.66 1.18
N ILE A 29 27.73 -3.86 1.91
CA ILE A 29 28.13 -4.10 3.30
C ILE A 29 27.67 -2.93 4.16
N ILE A 30 27.10 -3.23 5.32
CA ILE A 30 26.87 -2.27 6.41
C ILE A 30 27.80 -2.67 7.55
N VAL A 31 28.61 -1.75 8.07
CA VAL A 31 29.58 -1.96 9.16
C VAL A 31 29.39 -0.94 10.28
N ASN A 32 30.02 -1.20 11.44
CA ASN A 32 30.00 -0.28 12.58
C ASN A 32 28.56 0.07 12.99
N ALA A 33 27.70 -0.94 13.03
CA ALA A 33 26.28 -0.86 13.35
C ALA A 33 25.98 -1.56 14.67
N ALA A 34 24.91 -1.15 15.35
CA ALA A 34 24.25 -2.00 16.33
C ALA A 34 23.18 -2.82 15.59
N VAL A 35 23.53 -3.97 15.03
CA VAL A 35 22.57 -4.81 14.27
C VAL A 35 21.72 -5.62 15.25
N TYR A 36 20.40 -5.52 15.15
CA TYR A 36 19.46 -6.42 15.83
C TYR A 36 18.95 -7.46 14.83
N THR A 37 19.13 -8.75 15.15
CA THR A 37 18.87 -9.85 14.22
C THR A 37 17.48 -10.48 14.38
N VAL A 38 16.83 -10.26 15.53
CA VAL A 38 15.64 -10.98 16.01
C VAL A 38 15.88 -12.49 16.28
N ASP A 39 17.09 -13.01 16.07
CA ASP A 39 17.49 -14.36 16.50
C ASP A 39 17.80 -14.35 18.00
N LYS A 40 17.21 -15.29 18.76
CA LYS A 40 17.48 -15.44 20.19
C LYS A 40 18.89 -15.98 20.48
N GLN A 41 19.51 -16.70 19.53
CA GLN A 41 20.86 -17.26 19.70
C GLN A 41 21.94 -16.22 19.39
N HIS A 42 21.73 -15.40 18.35
CA HIS A 42 22.67 -14.35 17.91
C HIS A 42 21.99 -12.96 17.87
N PRO A 43 21.48 -12.43 19.00
CA PRO A 43 20.57 -11.26 19.00
C PRO A 43 21.21 -9.95 18.57
N ARG A 44 22.54 -9.88 18.51
CA ARG A 44 23.30 -8.69 18.14
C ARG A 44 24.45 -9.04 17.20
N ALA A 45 24.76 -8.13 16.29
CA ALA A 45 25.95 -8.15 15.45
C ALA A 45 26.43 -6.72 15.16
N GLU A 46 27.58 -6.58 14.53
CA GLU A 46 28.19 -5.28 14.21
C GLU A 46 28.03 -4.88 12.73
N ALA A 47 27.79 -5.87 11.87
CA ALA A 47 27.84 -5.70 10.43
C ALA A 47 26.99 -6.75 9.68
N VAL A 48 26.63 -6.42 8.43
CA VAL A 48 25.84 -7.25 7.51
C VAL A 48 26.44 -7.21 6.10
N ALA A 49 26.57 -8.38 5.46
CA ALA A 49 26.89 -8.51 4.04
C ALA A 49 25.65 -8.93 3.24
N VAL A 50 25.44 -8.28 2.09
CA VAL A 50 24.31 -8.51 1.18
C VAL A 50 24.82 -8.77 -0.23
N ILE A 51 24.25 -9.77 -0.92
CA ILE A 51 24.40 -9.99 -2.37
C ILE A 51 23.01 -9.88 -3.00
N GLY A 52 22.82 -8.88 -3.85
CA GLY A 52 21.51 -8.62 -4.48
C GLY A 52 20.44 -8.31 -3.43
N ASP A 53 19.42 -9.16 -3.34
CA ASP A 53 18.33 -9.04 -2.36
C ASP A 53 18.46 -9.96 -1.13
N ARG A 54 19.62 -10.63 -0.95
CA ARG A 54 19.87 -11.59 0.13
C ARG A 54 20.99 -11.16 1.06
N ILE A 55 20.73 -11.25 2.37
CA ILE A 55 21.78 -11.24 3.40
C ILE A 55 22.56 -12.56 3.28
N VAL A 56 23.88 -12.47 3.19
CA VAL A 56 24.79 -13.62 3.03
C VAL A 56 25.72 -13.84 4.23
N ALA A 57 25.89 -12.83 5.09
CA ALA A 57 26.49 -12.97 6.41
C ALA A 57 26.05 -11.84 7.35
N VAL A 58 26.05 -12.14 8.64
CA VAL A 58 25.82 -11.21 9.76
C VAL A 58 26.85 -11.57 10.83
N GLY A 59 27.54 -10.60 11.42
CA GLY A 59 28.61 -10.88 12.37
C GLY A 59 29.39 -9.63 12.81
N SER A 60 30.64 -9.82 13.22
CA SER A 60 31.56 -8.71 13.51
C SER A 60 31.94 -7.93 12.25
N SER A 61 32.40 -6.69 12.42
CA SER A 61 32.86 -5.86 11.29
C SER A 61 34.07 -6.48 10.57
N ALA A 62 34.91 -7.23 11.29
CA ALA A 62 36.06 -7.93 10.73
C ALA A 62 35.66 -9.11 9.83
N GLU A 63 34.74 -9.97 10.30
CA GLU A 63 34.22 -11.10 9.51
C GLU A 63 33.51 -10.62 8.25
N ILE A 64 32.71 -9.56 8.36
CA ILE A 64 31.97 -9.00 7.23
C ILE A 64 32.88 -8.32 6.21
N ASN A 65 33.98 -7.68 6.62
CA ASN A 65 34.94 -7.10 5.69
C ASN A 65 35.60 -8.17 4.78
N SER A 66 35.61 -9.45 5.15
CA SER A 66 36.03 -10.58 4.28
C SER A 66 35.11 -10.84 3.07
N TRP A 67 33.96 -10.15 2.98
CA TRP A 67 33.06 -10.18 1.83
C TRP A 67 33.25 -8.98 0.90
N ARG A 68 34.12 -8.02 1.25
CA ARG A 68 34.33 -6.80 0.48
C ARG A 68 35.15 -7.09 -0.79
N GLY A 69 34.60 -6.69 -1.93
CA GLY A 69 35.29 -6.66 -3.22
C GLY A 69 35.37 -5.24 -3.80
N PRO A 70 35.99 -5.07 -4.98
CA PRO A 70 36.22 -3.75 -5.59
C PRO A 70 34.95 -2.94 -5.89
N GLN A 71 33.82 -3.60 -6.08
CA GLN A 71 32.52 -2.99 -6.40
C GLN A 71 31.54 -2.99 -5.21
N THR A 72 31.97 -3.42 -4.02
CA THR A 72 31.09 -3.47 -2.85
C THR A 72 30.80 -2.06 -2.34
N LYS A 73 29.53 -1.66 -2.35
CA LYS A 73 29.09 -0.46 -1.63
C LYS A 73 29.25 -0.69 -0.14
N VAL A 74 29.88 0.23 0.58
CA VAL A 74 30.02 0.17 2.04
C VAL A 74 29.25 1.32 2.68
N ILE A 75 28.47 1.01 3.70
CA ILE A 75 27.80 1.97 4.57
C ILE A 75 28.41 1.82 5.96
N ASP A 76 29.01 2.90 6.47
CA ASP A 76 29.36 3.03 7.89
C ASP A 76 28.12 3.54 8.64
N ALA A 77 27.61 2.74 9.58
CA ALA A 77 26.43 3.10 10.36
C ALA A 77 26.76 4.04 11.55
N ALA A 78 28.04 4.30 11.86
CA ALA A 78 28.46 5.18 12.96
C ALA A 78 27.83 4.82 14.32
N GLY A 79 27.79 3.53 14.66
CA GLY A 79 27.18 2.97 15.87
C GLY A 79 25.65 2.91 15.86
N LYS A 80 24.97 3.35 14.79
CA LYS A 80 23.50 3.39 14.73
C LYS A 80 22.89 1.98 14.65
N LEU A 81 21.65 1.90 15.14
CA LEU A 81 20.83 0.71 15.14
C LEU A 81 20.42 0.31 13.71
N VAL A 82 20.63 -0.95 13.35
CA VAL A 82 20.13 -1.57 12.12
C VAL A 82 19.12 -2.64 12.51
N LEU A 83 17.89 -2.49 12.00
CA LEU A 83 16.77 -3.40 12.22
C LEU A 83 16.36 -4.08 10.91
N PRO A 84 15.65 -5.22 10.96
CA PRO A 84 14.82 -5.65 9.84
C PRO A 84 13.78 -4.57 9.53
N GLY A 85 13.51 -4.33 8.25
CA GLY A 85 12.40 -3.47 7.85
C GLY A 85 11.05 -4.04 8.30
N PHE A 86 10.09 -3.16 8.58
CA PHE A 86 8.79 -3.56 9.11
C PHE A 86 7.95 -4.29 8.04
N ASN A 87 7.14 -5.23 8.52
CA ASN A 87 6.15 -5.97 7.73
C ASN A 87 4.76 -5.58 8.23
N ASP A 88 3.97 -4.91 7.40
CA ASP A 88 2.58 -4.64 7.72
C ASP A 88 1.70 -5.82 7.29
N ALA A 89 1.14 -6.52 8.27
CA ALA A 89 0.36 -7.73 8.03
C ALA A 89 -1.05 -7.47 7.46
N HIS A 90 -1.54 -6.22 7.40
CA HIS A 90 -2.91 -5.94 6.94
C HIS A 90 -3.13 -4.50 6.46
N VAL A 91 -3.05 -4.27 5.14
CA VAL A 91 -3.30 -2.94 4.54
C VAL A 91 -4.22 -2.99 3.32
N HIS A 92 -4.86 -1.86 3.03
CA HIS A 92 -5.47 -1.57 1.73
C HIS A 92 -4.55 -0.61 0.95
N PHE A 93 -3.50 -1.16 0.34
CA PHE A 93 -2.31 -0.39 -0.04
C PHE A 93 -2.56 0.63 -1.17
N ILE A 94 -3.31 0.28 -2.22
CA ILE A 94 -3.68 1.25 -3.28
C ILE A 94 -4.65 2.30 -2.73
N ALA A 95 -5.65 1.91 -1.96
CA ALA A 95 -6.63 2.83 -1.39
C ALA A 95 -5.96 3.84 -0.45
N GLY A 96 -5.09 3.38 0.46
CA GLY A 96 -4.29 4.26 1.32
C GLY A 96 -3.34 5.16 0.52
N GLY A 97 -2.73 4.64 -0.54
CA GLY A 97 -1.94 5.44 -1.49
C GLY A 97 -2.72 6.57 -2.16
N ALA A 98 -3.95 6.29 -2.60
CA ALA A 98 -4.84 7.30 -3.16
C ALA A 98 -5.30 8.32 -2.10
N GLN A 99 -5.53 7.88 -0.85
CA GLN A 99 -5.93 8.74 0.26
C GLN A 99 -4.86 9.81 0.58
N LEU A 100 -3.58 9.55 0.32
CA LEU A 100 -2.50 10.53 0.51
C LEU A 100 -2.56 11.74 -0.44
N ASP A 101 -3.32 11.64 -1.54
CA ASP A 101 -3.54 12.72 -2.51
C ASP A 101 -4.99 13.29 -2.45
N GLN A 102 -5.86 12.67 -1.66
CA GLN A 102 -7.23 13.13 -1.40
C GLN A 102 -7.26 14.37 -0.51
N ILE A 103 -8.41 15.06 -0.49
CA ILE A 103 -8.59 16.23 0.37
C ILE A 103 -8.72 15.80 1.84
N ASN A 104 -8.05 16.49 2.74
CA ASN A 104 -8.28 16.37 4.18
C ASN A 104 -9.09 17.58 4.70
N LEU A 105 -10.20 17.27 5.38
CA LEU A 105 -11.17 18.20 5.95
C LEU A 105 -11.40 17.97 7.45
N ASN A 106 -10.63 17.07 8.09
CA ASN A 106 -10.80 16.68 9.49
C ASN A 106 -10.52 17.80 10.51
N ASP A 107 -9.68 18.77 10.14
CA ASP A 107 -9.28 19.96 10.89
C ASP A 107 -9.85 21.26 10.31
N ALA A 108 -10.83 21.18 9.40
CA ALA A 108 -11.53 22.36 8.92
C ALA A 108 -12.32 23.00 10.08
N ALA A 109 -11.90 24.18 10.53
CA ALA A 109 -12.44 24.83 11.74
C ALA A 109 -13.89 25.35 11.62
N ASN A 110 -14.42 25.48 10.40
CA ASN A 110 -15.77 25.94 10.10
C ASN A 110 -16.12 25.64 8.63
N SER A 111 -17.39 25.87 8.27
CA SER A 111 -17.91 25.66 6.92
C SER A 111 -17.23 26.53 5.84
N GLN A 112 -16.73 27.73 6.19
CA GLN A 112 -16.02 28.59 5.25
C GLN A 112 -14.63 28.03 4.88
N GLU A 113 -13.88 27.54 5.87
CA GLU A 113 -12.60 26.87 5.64
C GLU A 113 -12.78 25.53 4.92
N PHE A 114 -13.84 24.78 5.23
CA PHE A 114 -14.23 23.58 4.49
C PHE A 114 -14.44 23.86 3.00
N ALA A 115 -15.27 24.86 2.66
CA ALA A 115 -15.51 25.27 1.27
C ALA A 115 -14.25 25.79 0.57
N LYS A 116 -13.43 26.58 1.27
CA LYS A 116 -12.15 27.11 0.76
C LYS A 116 -11.14 26.00 0.45
N ARG A 117 -11.04 24.97 1.28
CA ARG A 117 -10.17 23.80 1.02
C ARG A 117 -10.66 23.01 -0.20
N ILE A 118 -11.97 22.81 -0.34
CA ILE A 118 -12.55 22.19 -1.53
C ILE A 118 -12.22 23.02 -2.79
N ALA A 119 -12.37 24.34 -2.76
CA ALA A 119 -11.96 25.23 -3.85
C ALA A 119 -10.46 25.08 -4.22
N ALA A 120 -9.60 24.95 -3.21
CA ALA A 120 -8.16 24.76 -3.39
C ALA A 120 -7.76 23.34 -3.88
N GLN A 121 -8.64 22.35 -3.73
CA GLN A 121 -8.48 21.03 -4.34
C GLN A 121 -9.03 21.00 -5.78
N VAL A 122 -10.14 21.69 -6.06
CA VAL A 122 -10.71 21.82 -7.42
C VAL A 122 -9.68 22.39 -8.40
N SER A 123 -8.85 23.36 -7.99
CA SER A 123 -7.79 23.93 -8.85
C SER A 123 -6.63 22.98 -9.16
N LYS A 124 -6.49 21.88 -8.41
CA LYS A 124 -5.47 20.83 -8.58
C LYS A 124 -6.01 19.56 -9.23
N THR A 125 -7.33 19.38 -9.24
CA THR A 125 -8.00 18.16 -9.69
C THR A 125 -8.12 18.16 -11.22
N PRO A 126 -7.61 17.15 -11.93
CA PRO A 126 -7.75 17.07 -13.38
C PRO A 126 -9.22 17.02 -13.82
N LYS A 127 -9.53 17.57 -14.99
CA LYS A 127 -10.90 17.65 -15.51
C LYS A 127 -11.49 16.24 -15.70
N GLY A 128 -12.56 15.95 -14.97
CA GLY A 128 -13.26 14.66 -15.01
C GLY A 128 -12.88 13.71 -13.87
N GLU A 129 -11.85 14.01 -13.08
CA GLU A 129 -11.59 13.30 -11.82
C GLU A 129 -12.55 13.79 -10.71
N TRP A 130 -12.85 12.89 -9.76
CA TRP A 130 -13.70 13.19 -8.60
C TRP A 130 -12.84 13.66 -7.42
N ILE A 131 -13.37 14.59 -6.61
CA ILE A 131 -12.77 14.92 -5.32
C ILE A 131 -13.38 14.01 -4.25
N LEU A 132 -12.55 13.11 -3.73
CA LEU A 132 -12.89 12.10 -2.71
C LEU A 132 -12.09 12.32 -1.42
N GLY A 133 -12.41 11.56 -0.38
CA GLY A 133 -11.78 11.63 0.94
C GLY A 133 -12.57 12.53 1.88
N GLY A 134 -11.93 13.52 2.50
CA GLY A 134 -12.56 14.44 3.44
C GLY A 134 -12.25 14.10 4.89
N ARG A 135 -13.02 13.20 5.51
CA ARG A 135 -13.03 12.92 6.96
C ARG A 135 -13.43 14.13 7.82
N TRP A 136 -14.38 14.94 7.33
CA TRP A 136 -14.87 16.13 8.03
C TRP A 136 -15.69 15.78 9.27
N ASP A 137 -15.79 16.74 10.20
CA ASP A 137 -16.60 16.62 11.42
C ASP A 137 -17.15 18.00 11.78
N GLU A 138 -18.43 18.21 11.45
CA GLU A 138 -19.16 19.44 11.67
C GLU A 138 -19.41 19.73 13.16
N THR A 139 -19.35 18.72 14.03
CA THR A 139 -19.55 18.91 15.48
C THR A 139 -18.44 19.73 16.13
N LYS A 140 -17.28 19.82 15.47
CA LYS A 140 -16.14 20.66 15.86
C LYS A 140 -16.28 22.12 15.43
N TRP A 141 -17.29 22.48 14.63
CA TRP A 141 -17.49 23.85 14.16
C TRP A 141 -18.19 24.72 15.21
N PRO A 142 -17.89 26.03 15.30
CA PRO A 142 -18.58 26.96 16.22
C PRO A 142 -20.10 27.02 16.06
N ASN A 143 -20.60 26.68 14.87
CA ASN A 143 -22.03 26.45 14.61
C ASN A 143 -22.14 25.06 13.95
N PRO A 144 -22.45 24.00 14.73
CA PRO A 144 -22.43 22.62 14.24
C PRO A 144 -23.68 22.33 13.38
N GLN A 145 -23.56 22.63 12.09
CA GLN A 145 -24.56 22.35 11.08
C GLN A 145 -23.93 21.51 9.98
N LEU A 146 -24.63 20.46 9.54
CA LEU A 146 -24.21 19.64 8.41
C LEU A 146 -23.99 20.52 7.17
N PRO A 147 -22.87 20.36 6.44
CA PRO A 147 -22.69 21.05 5.18
C PRO A 147 -23.71 20.56 4.16
N THR A 148 -24.16 21.44 3.26
CA THR A 148 -25.03 21.09 2.14
C THR A 148 -24.34 21.41 0.82
N LYS A 149 -24.89 20.91 -0.29
CA LYS A 149 -24.38 21.16 -1.64
C LYS A 149 -24.27 22.65 -1.96
N GLU A 150 -25.13 23.50 -1.41
CA GLU A 150 -25.10 24.97 -1.56
C GLU A 150 -23.78 25.59 -1.09
N LEU A 151 -23.11 24.98 -0.10
CA LEU A 151 -21.82 25.43 0.41
C LEU A 151 -20.67 25.20 -0.60
N VAL A 152 -20.81 24.18 -1.47
CA VAL A 152 -19.71 23.66 -2.31
C VAL A 152 -19.96 23.79 -3.81
N ASP A 153 -21.21 23.80 -4.27
CA ASP A 153 -21.60 24.00 -5.69
C ASP A 153 -20.95 25.27 -6.30
N PRO A 154 -20.91 26.44 -5.62
CA PRO A 154 -20.30 27.65 -6.18
C PRO A 154 -18.79 27.52 -6.47
N VAL A 155 -18.07 26.68 -5.71
CA VAL A 155 -16.62 26.49 -5.83
C VAL A 155 -16.23 25.24 -6.64
N THR A 156 -17.12 24.26 -6.76
CA THR A 156 -16.87 22.99 -7.47
C THR A 156 -17.31 23.01 -8.93
N ARG A 157 -18.34 23.82 -9.28
CA ARG A 157 -18.88 23.94 -10.64
C ARG A 157 -19.29 22.58 -11.23
N ALA A 158 -18.48 22.03 -12.13
CA ALA A 158 -18.72 20.75 -12.82
C ALA A 158 -17.84 19.59 -12.29
N THR A 159 -16.92 19.86 -11.36
CA THR A 159 -16.11 18.82 -10.71
C THR A 159 -16.99 18.09 -9.70
N PRO A 160 -17.26 16.78 -9.85
CA PRO A 160 -18.01 16.03 -8.87
C PRO A 160 -17.18 15.85 -7.59
N ILE A 161 -17.83 16.02 -6.44
CA ILE A 161 -17.23 15.71 -5.14
C ILE A 161 -18.10 14.71 -4.40
N PHE A 162 -17.45 13.82 -3.67
CA PHE A 162 -18.11 12.99 -2.67
C PHE A 162 -17.16 12.83 -1.48
N VAL A 163 -17.39 13.59 -0.42
CA VAL A 163 -16.47 13.68 0.72
C VAL A 163 -17.12 13.12 1.99
N GLU A 164 -16.47 12.14 2.59
CA GLU A 164 -16.90 11.38 3.76
C GLU A 164 -16.77 12.21 5.05
N ARG A 165 -17.72 12.02 5.96
CA ARG A 165 -17.59 12.39 7.37
C ARG A 165 -16.54 11.49 8.04
N TYR A 166 -16.02 11.93 9.19
CA TYR A 166 -14.99 11.22 9.95
C TYR A 166 -15.34 9.77 10.29
N ASP A 167 -16.62 9.49 10.56
CA ASP A 167 -17.13 8.15 10.89
C ASP A 167 -17.37 7.23 9.68
N GLY A 168 -17.37 7.76 8.46
CA GLY A 168 -17.72 7.03 7.23
C GLY A 168 -19.22 6.72 7.07
N HIS A 169 -20.07 7.11 8.01
CA HIS A 169 -21.52 6.85 7.96
C HIS A 169 -22.32 7.94 7.25
N GLU A 170 -21.74 9.14 7.09
CA GLU A 170 -22.32 10.21 6.27
C GLU A 170 -21.32 10.72 5.21
N ALA A 171 -21.83 11.21 4.08
CA ALA A 171 -21.00 11.84 3.04
C ALA A 171 -21.75 12.97 2.32
N LEU A 172 -21.00 13.99 1.89
CA LEU A 172 -21.49 15.13 1.12
C LEU A 172 -21.19 14.95 -0.37
N ALA A 173 -22.25 14.84 -1.18
CA ALA A 173 -22.21 14.95 -2.64
C ALA A 173 -22.65 16.35 -3.09
N ASN A 174 -21.96 16.93 -4.07
CA ASN A 174 -22.41 18.16 -4.73
C ASN A 174 -23.45 17.88 -5.83
N SER A 175 -24.04 18.93 -6.42
CA SER A 175 -25.03 18.79 -7.50
C SER A 175 -24.46 18.07 -8.74
N ALA A 176 -23.15 18.17 -9.01
CA ALA A 176 -22.50 17.45 -10.09
C ALA A 176 -22.45 15.93 -9.84
N ALA A 177 -22.04 15.50 -8.64
CA ALA A 177 -22.03 14.09 -8.24
C ALA A 177 -23.43 13.46 -8.23
N MET A 178 -24.43 14.14 -7.67
CA MET A 178 -25.82 13.67 -7.68
C MET A 178 -26.38 13.56 -9.11
N LYS A 179 -25.99 14.46 -10.02
CA LYS A 179 -26.37 14.38 -11.44
C LYS A 179 -25.79 13.14 -12.13
N PHE A 180 -24.56 12.74 -11.83
CA PHE A 180 -24.01 11.46 -12.32
C PHE A 180 -24.78 10.26 -11.76
N ALA A 181 -25.20 10.33 -10.49
CA ALA A 181 -25.96 9.28 -9.83
C ALA A 181 -27.44 9.18 -10.26
N GLY A 182 -27.95 10.19 -10.95
CA GLY A 182 -29.38 10.32 -11.27
C GLY A 182 -30.26 10.64 -10.05
N VAL A 183 -29.69 11.18 -8.98
CA VAL A 183 -30.41 11.47 -7.73
C VAL A 183 -31.11 12.84 -7.80
N ASP A 184 -32.39 12.87 -7.44
CA ASP A 184 -33.25 14.05 -7.44
C ASP A 184 -34.29 14.02 -6.30
N ALA A 185 -35.24 14.97 -6.33
CA ALA A 185 -36.35 15.05 -5.36
C ALA A 185 -37.33 13.86 -5.42
N LYS A 186 -37.32 13.04 -6.47
CA LYS A 186 -38.21 11.87 -6.66
C LYS A 186 -37.53 10.55 -6.32
N THR A 187 -36.21 10.53 -6.23
CA THR A 187 -35.41 9.38 -5.81
C THR A 187 -35.84 8.97 -4.40
N ALA A 188 -36.31 7.75 -4.20
CA ALA A 188 -36.69 7.24 -2.89
C ALA A 188 -35.45 6.95 -2.03
N ASP A 189 -35.62 6.94 -0.70
CA ASP A 189 -34.60 6.40 0.20
C ASP A 189 -34.45 4.88 0.00
N VAL A 190 -33.28 4.35 0.36
CA VAL A 190 -32.94 2.93 0.21
C VAL A 190 -33.02 2.21 1.56
N PRO A 191 -33.33 0.90 1.60
CA PRO A 191 -33.29 0.14 2.85
C PRO A 191 -31.94 0.28 3.56
N GLY A 192 -31.96 0.73 4.82
CA GLY A 192 -30.74 0.97 5.60
C GLY A 192 -29.96 2.23 5.25
N GLY A 193 -30.57 3.22 4.58
CA GLY A 193 -29.93 4.50 4.29
C GLY A 193 -30.92 5.66 4.10
N VAL A 194 -30.45 6.89 4.20
CA VAL A 194 -31.28 8.11 4.12
C VAL A 194 -30.64 9.15 3.21
N ILE A 195 -31.43 9.74 2.30
CA ILE A 195 -31.05 10.94 1.55
C ILE A 195 -31.62 12.14 2.31
N MET A 196 -30.75 12.97 2.89
CA MET A 196 -31.19 14.17 3.62
C MET A 196 -31.83 15.17 2.66
N ARG A 197 -32.96 15.76 3.05
CA ARG A 197 -33.73 16.70 2.22
C ARG A 197 -34.01 18.01 2.94
N ASP A 198 -34.16 19.07 2.13
CA ASP A 198 -34.66 20.36 2.59
C ASP A 198 -36.19 20.32 2.82
N ALA A 199 -36.75 21.42 3.34
CA ALA A 199 -38.19 21.56 3.56
C ALA A 199 -39.05 21.52 2.28
N SER A 200 -38.43 21.55 1.09
CA SER A 200 -39.09 21.43 -0.21
C SER A 200 -38.94 20.03 -0.82
N GLY A 201 -38.28 19.09 -0.13
CA GLY A 201 -38.04 17.72 -0.58
C GLY A 201 -36.82 17.52 -1.48
N ASN A 202 -36.01 18.57 -1.73
CA ASN A 202 -34.81 18.45 -2.53
C ASN A 202 -33.67 17.82 -1.73
N PRO A 203 -32.85 16.93 -2.30
CA PRO A 203 -31.65 16.42 -1.65
C PRO A 203 -30.69 17.56 -1.27
N THR A 204 -30.25 17.61 -0.01
CA THR A 204 -29.26 18.59 0.47
C THR A 204 -27.84 18.24 0.06
N GLY A 205 -27.62 17.04 -0.48
CA GLY A 205 -26.31 16.48 -0.78
C GLY A 205 -25.75 15.58 0.33
N ILE A 206 -26.37 15.49 1.51
CA ILE A 206 -25.95 14.52 2.56
C ILE A 206 -26.63 13.16 2.34
N PHE A 207 -25.82 12.12 2.27
CA PHE A 207 -26.23 10.71 2.16
C PHE A 207 -25.75 9.95 3.39
N LYS A 208 -26.64 9.17 4.02
CA LYS A 208 -26.34 8.38 5.22
C LYS A 208 -26.42 6.89 4.95
N ASP A 209 -25.49 6.14 5.54
CA ASP A 209 -25.40 4.68 5.48
C ASP A 209 -25.57 4.15 4.04
N ALA A 210 -26.48 3.20 3.78
CA ALA A 210 -26.65 2.58 2.48
C ALA A 210 -27.03 3.56 1.35
N ALA A 211 -27.47 4.79 1.65
CA ALA A 211 -27.74 5.80 0.62
C ALA A 211 -26.45 6.30 -0.06
N GLN A 212 -25.28 6.17 0.58
CA GLN A 212 -24.01 6.50 -0.05
C GLN A 212 -23.72 5.65 -1.30
N GLU A 213 -24.23 4.41 -1.37
CA GLU A 213 -24.08 3.52 -2.53
C GLU A 213 -24.73 4.08 -3.81
N LEU A 214 -25.71 4.99 -3.68
CA LEU A 214 -26.26 5.71 -4.83
C LEU A 214 -25.19 6.55 -5.54
N ILE A 215 -24.20 7.07 -4.79
CA ILE A 215 -23.08 7.85 -5.32
C ILE A 215 -21.89 6.94 -5.63
N TYR A 216 -21.48 6.03 -4.72
CA TYR A 216 -20.31 5.16 -4.94
C TYR A 216 -20.37 4.42 -6.28
N LYS A 217 -21.54 3.85 -6.64
CA LYS A 217 -21.74 3.10 -7.89
C LYS A 217 -21.49 3.88 -9.19
N VAL A 218 -21.45 5.22 -9.15
CA VAL A 218 -21.18 6.08 -10.32
C VAL A 218 -19.83 6.78 -10.28
N ILE A 219 -19.04 6.57 -9.22
CA ILE A 219 -17.63 6.97 -9.20
C ILE A 219 -16.88 6.04 -10.16
N PRO A 220 -16.17 6.56 -11.18
CA PRO A 220 -15.38 5.72 -12.06
C PRO A 220 -14.30 4.95 -11.28
N PRO A 221 -14.04 3.67 -11.60
CA PRO A 221 -12.90 2.97 -11.04
C PRO A 221 -11.61 3.68 -11.43
N MET A 222 -10.55 3.54 -10.61
CA MET A 222 -9.27 4.20 -10.89
C MET A 222 -8.77 3.79 -12.28
N SER A 223 -8.41 4.79 -13.10
CA SER A 223 -7.62 4.57 -14.31
C SER A 223 -6.27 3.95 -13.97
N HIS A 224 -5.60 3.34 -14.95
CA HIS A 224 -4.27 2.77 -14.77
C HIS A 224 -3.27 3.80 -14.22
N GLU A 225 -3.28 5.00 -14.78
CA GLU A 225 -2.42 6.11 -14.33
C GLU A 225 -2.72 6.56 -12.89
N GLN A 226 -4.00 6.68 -12.50
CA GLN A 226 -4.37 6.98 -11.11
C GLN A 226 -3.88 5.91 -10.14
N ARG A 227 -4.00 4.63 -10.52
CA ARG A 227 -3.56 3.49 -9.73
C ARG A 227 -2.04 3.40 -9.61
N LEU A 228 -1.30 3.68 -10.67
CA LEU A 228 0.17 3.82 -10.63
C LEU A 228 0.60 5.00 -9.74
N ARG A 229 -0.08 6.15 -9.80
CA ARG A 229 0.16 7.27 -8.86
C ARG A 229 -0.07 6.83 -7.42
N ALA A 230 -1.24 6.28 -7.11
CA ALA A 230 -1.59 5.79 -5.78
C ALA A 230 -0.58 4.75 -5.26
N ALA A 231 -0.16 3.79 -6.08
CA ALA A 231 0.88 2.82 -5.73
C ALA A 231 2.20 3.49 -5.36
N ARG A 232 2.66 4.49 -6.14
CA ARG A 232 3.90 5.22 -5.85
C ARG A 232 3.81 6.01 -4.54
N ARG A 233 2.68 6.67 -4.27
CA ARG A 233 2.45 7.39 -3.00
C ARG A 233 2.45 6.44 -1.80
N ALA A 234 1.86 5.26 -1.93
CA ALA A 234 1.91 4.22 -0.90
C ALA A 234 3.34 3.69 -0.67
N LEU A 235 4.12 3.47 -1.74
CA LEU A 235 5.52 3.05 -1.67
C LEU A 235 6.43 4.09 -1.01
N GLU A 236 6.26 5.37 -1.36
CA GLU A 236 6.96 6.49 -0.74
C GLU A 236 6.66 6.57 0.77
N HIS A 237 5.39 6.41 1.16
CA HIS A 237 4.96 6.45 2.55
C HIS A 237 5.44 5.24 3.35
N ALA A 238 5.36 4.03 2.78
CA ALA A 238 5.89 2.83 3.40
C ALA A 238 7.41 2.97 3.65
N ALA A 239 8.16 3.44 2.66
CA ALA A 239 9.59 3.68 2.79
C ALA A 239 9.93 4.74 3.86
N SER A 240 9.14 5.81 3.99
CA SER A 240 9.38 6.85 5.02
C SER A 240 9.15 6.36 6.45
N LEU A 241 8.37 5.29 6.63
CA LEU A 241 8.12 4.63 7.91
C LEU A 241 8.99 3.36 8.12
N GLY A 242 9.85 3.01 7.17
CA GLY A 242 10.68 1.79 7.23
C GLY A 242 9.91 0.48 6.98
N VAL A 243 8.70 0.55 6.42
CA VAL A 243 7.90 -0.60 6.01
C VAL A 243 8.40 -1.11 4.66
N THR A 244 8.92 -2.34 4.64
CA THR A 244 9.55 -2.96 3.45
C THR A 244 8.77 -4.15 2.90
N SER A 245 7.73 -4.59 3.61
CA SER A 245 6.78 -5.59 3.12
C SER A 245 5.37 -5.32 3.65
N VAL A 246 4.35 -5.66 2.87
CA VAL A 246 2.95 -5.53 3.25
C VAL A 246 2.10 -6.68 2.72
N GLN A 247 0.99 -6.98 3.39
CA GLN A 247 -0.08 -7.80 2.84
C GLN A 247 -1.24 -6.90 2.40
N HIS A 248 -1.43 -6.74 1.09
CA HIS A 248 -2.54 -5.96 0.53
C HIS A 248 -3.80 -6.83 0.49
N MET A 249 -4.79 -6.45 1.30
CA MET A 249 -6.09 -7.09 1.44
C MET A 249 -7.09 -6.59 0.40
N ASN A 250 -7.78 -7.53 -0.24
CA ASN A 250 -8.77 -7.30 -1.29
C ASN A 250 -8.32 -6.36 -2.44
N PRO A 251 -7.13 -6.58 -3.06
CA PRO A 251 -6.73 -5.84 -4.26
C PRO A 251 -7.60 -6.19 -5.46
N GLU A 252 -7.82 -5.20 -6.33
CA GLU A 252 -8.33 -5.45 -7.68
C GLU A 252 -7.26 -6.17 -8.53
N PHE A 253 -7.68 -6.90 -9.58
CA PHE A 253 -6.73 -7.44 -10.56
C PHE A 253 -5.86 -6.35 -11.21
N ALA A 254 -6.40 -5.15 -11.37
CA ALA A 254 -5.66 -4.00 -11.87
C ALA A 254 -4.56 -3.51 -10.89
N ASP A 255 -4.74 -3.70 -9.58
CA ASP A 255 -3.69 -3.41 -8.57
C ASP A 255 -2.52 -4.36 -8.71
N VAL A 256 -2.80 -5.65 -8.91
CA VAL A 256 -1.77 -6.66 -9.18
C VAL A 256 -1.03 -6.35 -10.48
N ALA A 257 -1.74 -5.91 -11.53
CA ALA A 257 -1.13 -5.47 -12.78
C ALA A 257 -0.22 -4.24 -12.61
N ALA A 258 -0.67 -3.22 -11.85
CA ALA A 258 0.13 -2.05 -11.53
C ALA A 258 1.40 -2.42 -10.73
N TYR A 259 1.32 -3.36 -9.79
CA TYR A 259 2.51 -3.88 -9.10
C TYR A 259 3.45 -4.66 -10.03
N SER A 260 2.94 -5.43 -10.99
CA SER A 260 3.79 -6.12 -11.98
C SER A 260 4.59 -5.13 -12.80
N GLU A 261 3.93 -4.08 -13.33
CA GLU A 261 4.60 -3.03 -14.10
C GLU A 261 5.66 -2.28 -13.28
N LEU A 262 5.37 -1.96 -12.01
CA LEU A 262 6.35 -1.35 -11.12
C LEU A 262 7.52 -2.29 -10.81
N ALA A 263 7.28 -3.60 -10.68
CA ALA A 263 8.33 -4.60 -10.47
C ALA A 263 9.24 -4.75 -11.69
N GLU A 264 8.66 -4.80 -12.90
CA GLU A 264 9.38 -4.86 -14.18
C GLU A 264 10.28 -3.63 -14.40
N ARG A 265 9.86 -2.45 -13.93
CA ARG A 265 10.64 -1.21 -13.98
C ARG A 265 11.68 -1.07 -12.87
N GLY A 266 11.65 -1.94 -11.84
CA GLY A 266 12.48 -1.81 -10.65
C GLY A 266 11.99 -0.76 -9.64
N ASP A 267 10.78 -0.24 -9.82
CA ASP A 267 10.14 0.80 -9.00
C ASP A 267 9.40 0.24 -7.77
N LEU A 268 9.10 -1.06 -7.73
CA LEU A 268 8.36 -1.69 -6.62
C LEU A 268 9.28 -1.89 -5.40
N THR A 269 9.41 -0.85 -4.57
CA THR A 269 10.34 -0.83 -3.41
C THR A 269 9.88 -1.63 -2.19
N THR A 270 8.57 -1.91 -2.06
CA THR A 270 7.96 -2.68 -0.96
C THR A 270 7.50 -4.04 -1.48
N ARG A 271 7.75 -5.11 -0.71
CA ARG A 271 7.30 -6.46 -1.08
C ARG A 271 5.80 -6.63 -0.80
N ILE A 272 5.01 -6.88 -1.83
CA ILE A 272 3.55 -7.01 -1.75
C ILE A 272 3.16 -8.50 -1.74
N TYR A 273 2.39 -8.91 -0.74
CA TYR A 273 1.54 -10.10 -0.82
C TYR A 273 0.11 -9.63 -1.13
N ALA A 274 -0.37 -9.88 -2.35
CA ALA A 274 -1.74 -9.61 -2.75
C ALA A 274 -2.67 -10.72 -2.26
N VAL A 275 -3.70 -10.34 -1.51
CA VAL A 275 -4.63 -11.24 -0.81
C VAL A 275 -6.07 -10.91 -1.24
N PRO A 276 -6.50 -11.38 -2.43
CA PRO A 276 -7.84 -11.10 -2.96
C PRO A 276 -8.94 -11.72 -2.09
N MET A 277 -10.18 -11.26 -2.31
CA MET A 277 -11.37 -11.82 -1.68
C MET A 277 -11.44 -13.35 -1.85
N GLU A 278 -11.91 -14.07 -0.83
CA GLU A 278 -12.12 -15.51 -0.87
C GLU A 278 -13.15 -15.89 -1.93
N THR A 279 -14.14 -15.04 -2.21
CA THR A 279 -15.07 -15.20 -3.35
C THR A 279 -14.38 -15.38 -4.70
N ASN A 280 -13.12 -14.97 -4.84
CA ASN A 280 -12.34 -14.99 -6.08
C ASN A 280 -11.24 -16.08 -6.05
N TRP A 281 -11.26 -17.01 -5.09
CA TRP A 281 -10.22 -18.05 -4.92
C TRP A 281 -10.03 -18.91 -6.19
N GLN A 282 -11.10 -19.12 -6.95
CA GLN A 282 -11.10 -19.94 -8.16
C GLN A 282 -10.16 -19.39 -9.22
N ASP A 283 -9.96 -18.07 -9.30
CA ASP A 283 -9.07 -17.48 -10.32
C ASP A 283 -7.60 -17.80 -10.03
N GLN A 284 -7.20 -17.84 -8.76
CA GLN A 284 -5.88 -18.34 -8.35
C GLN A 284 -5.75 -19.85 -8.63
N ALA A 285 -6.80 -20.63 -8.34
CA ALA A 285 -6.79 -22.08 -8.55
C ALA A 285 -6.73 -22.48 -10.05
N LYS A 286 -7.41 -21.74 -10.94
CA LYS A 286 -7.39 -21.95 -12.40
C LYS A 286 -5.97 -21.87 -12.98
N VAL A 287 -5.13 -20.99 -12.46
CA VAL A 287 -3.72 -20.84 -12.86
C VAL A 287 -2.75 -21.68 -12.01
N GLY A 288 -3.27 -22.58 -11.16
CA GLY A 288 -2.48 -23.54 -10.40
C GLY A 288 -1.81 -23.01 -9.13
N ILE A 289 -2.15 -21.80 -8.67
CA ILE A 289 -1.63 -21.24 -7.41
C ILE A 289 -2.25 -22.01 -6.24
N ARG A 290 -1.39 -22.60 -5.39
CA ARG A 290 -1.77 -23.42 -4.20
C ARG A 290 -1.11 -22.99 -2.90
N HIS A 291 -0.19 -22.04 -2.97
CA HIS A 291 0.59 -21.47 -1.88
C HIS A 291 1.18 -20.14 -2.37
N ALA A 292 1.94 -19.43 -1.53
CA ALA A 292 2.60 -18.18 -1.89
C ALA A 292 3.44 -18.32 -3.17
N TRP A 293 2.97 -17.72 -4.27
CA TRP A 293 3.48 -17.85 -5.63
C TRP A 293 3.74 -16.46 -6.23
N GLY A 294 4.82 -16.32 -7.00
CA GLY A 294 5.25 -15.05 -7.59
C GLY A 294 6.74 -14.79 -7.39
N SER A 295 7.15 -13.52 -7.38
CA SER A 295 8.55 -13.09 -7.26
C SER A 295 8.97 -12.88 -5.79
N SER A 296 10.14 -12.27 -5.55
CA SER A 296 10.50 -11.77 -4.21
C SER A 296 9.76 -10.48 -3.84
N TYR A 297 9.18 -9.75 -4.79
CA TYR A 297 8.52 -8.46 -4.56
C TYR A 297 7.00 -8.46 -4.76
N LEU A 298 6.43 -9.40 -5.52
CA LEU A 298 4.98 -9.53 -5.70
C LEU A 298 4.58 -11.00 -5.60
N ARG A 299 3.63 -11.31 -4.71
CA ARG A 299 3.11 -12.67 -4.49
C ARG A 299 1.59 -12.71 -4.39
N LEU A 300 1.03 -13.86 -4.77
CA LEU A 300 -0.37 -14.27 -4.59
C LEU A 300 -0.40 -15.65 -3.90
N GLY A 301 -1.57 -16.15 -3.50
CA GLY A 301 -1.75 -17.48 -2.90
C GLY A 301 -2.46 -17.52 -1.54
N ALA A 302 -2.79 -16.35 -0.97
CA ALA A 302 -3.70 -16.23 0.17
C ALA A 302 -5.06 -15.69 -0.30
N VAL A 303 -6.06 -15.74 0.60
CA VAL A 303 -7.38 -15.14 0.40
C VAL A 303 -7.83 -14.42 1.68
N LYS A 304 -8.61 -13.36 1.50
CA LYS A 304 -9.23 -12.55 2.56
C LYS A 304 -10.71 -12.89 2.61
N GLY A 305 -11.24 -13.21 3.79
CA GLY A 305 -12.68 -13.29 4.02
C GLY A 305 -13.13 -12.42 5.18
N TYR A 306 -14.45 -12.36 5.40
CA TYR A 306 -15.09 -11.66 6.50
C TYR A 306 -15.96 -12.64 7.30
N ALA A 307 -15.91 -12.55 8.63
CA ALA A 307 -16.81 -13.28 9.52
C ALA A 307 -17.98 -12.38 9.97
N ASP A 308 -17.67 -11.13 10.29
CA ASP A 308 -18.55 -10.12 10.87
C ASP A 308 -18.09 -8.69 10.52
N GLY A 309 -18.70 -7.68 11.16
CA GLY A 309 -18.40 -6.26 10.97
C GLY A 309 -17.37 -5.70 11.95
N SER A 310 -17.66 -4.54 12.55
CA SER A 310 -16.75 -3.83 13.46
C SER A 310 -17.39 -3.48 14.80
N LEU A 311 -16.56 -3.31 15.84
CA LEU A 311 -17.01 -2.83 17.15
C LEU A 311 -17.54 -1.39 17.11
N GLY A 312 -16.88 -0.50 16.34
CA GLY A 312 -17.23 0.93 16.28
C GLY A 312 -18.61 1.17 15.70
N SER A 313 -18.95 0.48 14.60
CA SER A 313 -20.28 0.51 13.99
C SER A 313 -21.28 -0.48 14.61
N ARG A 314 -20.93 -1.15 15.71
CA ARG A 314 -21.76 -2.15 16.43
C ARG A 314 -22.27 -3.28 15.53
N THR A 315 -21.44 -3.73 14.59
CA THR A 315 -21.72 -4.80 13.61
C THR A 315 -20.84 -6.05 13.77
N ALA A 316 -19.88 -6.02 14.69
CA ALA A 316 -19.16 -7.22 15.10
C ALA A 316 -20.10 -8.20 15.82
N TYR A 317 -19.86 -9.50 15.65
CA TYR A 317 -20.68 -10.55 16.25
C TYR A 317 -20.25 -10.80 17.70
N MET A 318 -21.11 -10.43 18.65
CA MET A 318 -20.84 -10.51 20.09
C MET A 318 -21.63 -11.64 20.75
N PHE A 319 -21.05 -12.29 21.77
CA PHE A 319 -21.73 -13.33 22.55
C PHE A 319 -22.89 -12.80 23.40
N GLU A 320 -22.82 -11.52 23.78
CA GLU A 320 -23.86 -10.76 24.48
C GLU A 320 -24.13 -9.47 23.67
N PRO A 321 -25.32 -8.84 23.80
CA PRO A 321 -25.59 -7.56 23.15
C PRO A 321 -24.56 -6.47 23.49
N PHE A 322 -24.36 -5.52 22.57
CA PHE A 322 -23.57 -4.32 22.86
C PHE A 322 -24.16 -3.56 24.06
N ALA A 323 -23.28 -3.14 24.97
CA ALA A 323 -23.60 -2.31 26.14
C ALA A 323 -24.02 -0.87 25.77
#